data_AF-A0A3S1BG44-F1
#
_entry.id   AF-A0A3S1BG44-F1
#
_cell.length_a   1.000
_cell.length_b   1.000
_cell.length_c   1.000
_cell.angle_alpha   90.00
_cell.angle_beta   90.00
_cell.angle_gamma   90.00
#
_symmetry.space_group_name_H-M   'P 1'
#
loop_
_entity.id
_entity.type
_entity.pdbx_description
1 polymer ?
#
loop_
_entity_poly.entity_id
_entity_poly.type
_entity_poly.pdbx_seq_one_letter_code
_entity_poly.pdbx_strand_id
1 'polypeptide(L)' 'MGNLELKHAAKIERLLQMSSSEVENSRIKGLIDGIYNHELTEEDVLQFTNITAEQLQILMIKRQVAAAESISWT' A
#
# COMPACT_ATOMS: atom_id res chain seq x y z
N MET A 1 -3.14 -16.65 27.98
CA MET A 1 -3.71 -15.86 26.86
C MET A 1 -3.17 -14.43 26.74
N GLY A 2 -2.34 -13.90 27.66
CA GLY A 2 -2.00 -12.46 27.69
C GLY A 2 -0.97 -11.89 26.67
N ASN A 3 -0.28 -12.69 25.85
CA ASN A 3 0.75 -12.15 24.93
C ASN A 3 0.16 -11.68 23.57
N LEU A 4 -0.86 -12.40 23.07
CA LEU A 4 -1.50 -12.08 21.79
C LEU A 4 -2.33 -10.80 21.89
N GLU A 5 -3.08 -10.63 22.97
CA GLU A 5 -3.91 -9.45 23.24
C GLU A 5 -3.05 -8.18 23.33
N LEU A 6 -1.90 -8.24 23.99
CA LEU A 6 -0.95 -7.12 24.06
C LEU A 6 -0.36 -6.77 22.69
N LYS A 7 -0.03 -7.77 21.86
CA LYS A 7 0.44 -7.54 20.49
C LYS A 7 -0.64 -6.89 19.61
N HIS A 8 -1.88 -7.32 19.76
CA HIS A 8 -3.01 -6.72 19.04
C HIS A 8 -3.26 -5.27 19.49
N ALA A 9 -3.25 -5.01 20.80
CA ALA A 9 -3.43 -3.67 21.35
C ALA A 9 -2.33 -2.70 20.86
N ALA A 10 -1.06 -3.11 20.92
CA ALA A 10 0.05 -2.29 20.42
C ALA A 10 -0.04 -2.00 18.92
N LYS A 11 -0.53 -2.97 18.12
CA LYS A 11 -0.77 -2.78 16.69
C LYS A 11 -1.88 -1.76 16.44
N ILE A 12 -2.97 -1.83 17.20
CA ILE A 12 -4.09 -0.89 17.11
C ILE A 12 -3.62 0.53 17.50
N GLU A 13 -2.91 0.68 18.61
CA GLU A 13 -2.39 1.97 19.06
C GLU A 13 -1.50 2.63 18.01
N ARG A 14 -0.59 1.86 17.39
CA ARG A 14 0.23 2.36 16.28
C ARG A 14 -0.62 2.85 15.09
N LEU A 15 -1.67 2.12 14.73
CA LEU A 15 -2.55 2.52 13.62
C LEU A 15 -3.29 3.82 13.93
N LEU A 16 -3.69 4.03 15.19
CA LEU A 16 -4.35 5.26 15.63
C LEU A 16 -3.41 6.48 15.64
N GLN A 17 -2.10 6.27 15.67
CA GLN A 17 -1.07 7.31 15.68
C GLN A 17 -0.50 7.61 14.28
N MET A 18 -1.03 7.02 13.22
CA MET A 18 -0.56 7.25 11.85
C MET A 18 -0.75 8.72 11.46
N SER A 19 0.29 9.30 10.88
CA SER A 19 0.21 10.63 10.26
C SER A 19 -0.66 10.61 9.01
N SER A 20 -1.20 11.76 8.61
CA SER A 20 -1.98 11.88 7.37
C SER A 20 -1.21 11.42 6.13
N SER A 21 0.12 11.60 6.10
CA SER A 21 0.98 11.12 5.02
C SER A 21 1.06 9.60 4.98
N GLU A 22 1.14 8.93 6.14
CA GLU A 22 1.16 7.47 6.20
C GLU A 22 -0.17 6.85 5.78
N VAL A 23 -1.29 7.51 6.12
CA VAL A 23 -2.63 7.12 5.67
C VAL A 23 -2.73 7.26 4.15
N GLU A 24 -2.26 8.38 3.58
CA GLU A 24 -2.20 8.58 2.14
C GLU A 24 -1.39 7.49 1.44
N ASN A 25 -0.17 7.24 1.92
CA ASN A 25 0.70 6.22 1.36
C ASN A 25 0.06 4.82 1.41
N SER A 26 -0.67 4.52 2.49
CA SER A 26 -1.39 3.25 2.63
C SER A 26 -2.54 3.14 1.64
N ARG A 27 -3.26 4.24 1.39
CA ARG A 27 -4.32 4.32 0.37
C ARG A 27 -3.75 4.12 -1.04
N ILE A 28 -2.68 4.84 -1.38
CA ILE A 28 -1.99 4.68 -2.67
C ILE A 28 -1.53 3.24 -2.85
N LYS A 29 -0.92 2.64 -1.83
CA LYS A 29 -0.53 1.22 -1.87
C LYS A 29 -1.73 0.31 -2.15
N GLY A 30 -2.88 0.56 -1.52
CA GLY A 30 -4.11 -0.18 -1.76
C GLY A 30 -4.58 -0.09 -3.21
N LEU A 31 -4.53 1.10 -3.83
CA LEU A 31 -4.87 1.29 -5.24
C LEU A 31 -3.95 0.48 -6.16
N ILE A 32 -2.64 0.52 -5.90
CA ILE A 32 -1.65 -0.23 -6.69
C ILE A 32 -1.87 -1.74 -6.52
N ASP A 33 -2.01 -2.22 -5.29
CA ASP A 33 -2.25 -3.64 -5.02
C ASP A 33 -3.58 -4.11 -5.69
N GLY A 34 -4.62 -3.26 -5.73
CA GLY A 34 -5.87 -3.53 -6.45
C GLY A 34 -5.67 -3.73 -7.97
N ILE A 35 -4.78 -2.94 -8.60
CA ILE A 35 -4.41 -3.17 -10.01
C ILE A 35 -3.72 -4.52 -10.19
N TYR A 36 -2.75 -4.85 -9.34
CA TYR A 36 -2.02 -6.13 -9.41
C TYR A 36 -2.90 -7.34 -9.15
N ASN A 37 -3.91 -7.20 -8.29
CA ASN A 37 -4.88 -8.24 -8.00
C ASN A 37 -6.02 -8.30 -9.03
N HIS A 38 -5.98 -7.47 -10.08
CA HIS A 38 -7.03 -7.34 -11.10
C HIS A 38 -8.41 -6.93 -10.55
N GLU A 39 -8.43 -6.24 -9.41
CA GLU A 39 -9.64 -5.67 -8.81
C GLU A 39 -9.94 -4.26 -9.35
N LEU A 40 -8.91 -3.59 -9.88
CA LEU A 40 -8.97 -2.26 -10.50
C LEU A 40 -8.20 -2.26 -11.82
N THR A 41 -8.60 -1.39 -12.75
CA THR A 41 -7.79 -1.07 -13.93
C THR A 41 -6.93 0.18 -13.69
N GLU A 42 -5.89 0.37 -14.51
CA GLU A 42 -5.14 1.64 -14.50
C GLU A 42 -6.05 2.82 -14.83
N GLU A 43 -7.02 2.64 -15.74
CA GLU A 43 -8.00 3.68 -16.11
C GLU A 43 -8.86 4.11 -14.92
N ASP A 44 -9.35 3.16 -14.11
CA ASP A 44 -10.11 3.47 -12.90
C ASP A 44 -9.32 4.39 -11.97
N VAL A 45 -8.04 4.09 -11.76
CA VAL A 45 -7.18 4.89 -10.87
C VAL A 45 -6.95 6.29 -11.47
N LEU A 46 -6.72 6.41 -12.77
CA LEU A 46 -6.52 7.71 -13.42
C LEU A 46 -7.79 8.56 -13.47
N GLN A 47 -8.96 7.94 -13.61
CA GLN A 47 -10.24 8.65 -13.72
C GLN A 47 -10.77 9.10 -12.35
N PHE A 48 -10.61 8.28 -11.32
CA PHE A 48 -11.21 8.53 -10.00
C PHE A 48 -10.24 9.07 -8.95
N THR A 49 -9.00 9.36 -9.34
CA THR A 49 -8.01 9.99 -8.46
C THR A 49 -7.28 11.13 -9.16
N ASN A 50 -6.51 11.91 -8.39
CA ASN A 50 -5.66 12.97 -8.94
C ASN A 50 -4.27 12.47 -9.35
N ILE A 51 -4.06 11.16 -9.43
CA ILE A 51 -2.78 10.56 -9.84
C ILE A 51 -2.64 10.69 -11.35
N THR A 52 -1.52 11.24 -11.82
CA THR A 52 -1.22 11.29 -13.26
C THR A 52 -0.73 9.94 -13.77
N ALA A 53 -0.81 9.72 -15.09
CA ALA A 53 -0.28 8.52 -15.72
C ALA A 53 1.22 8.30 -15.39
N GLU A 54 2.02 9.36 -15.41
CA GLU A 54 3.44 9.29 -15.05
C GLU A 54 3.64 8.87 -13.59
N GLN A 55 2.89 9.46 -12.66
CA GLN A 55 2.95 9.11 -11.24
C GLN A 55 2.53 7.66 -11.00
N LEU A 56 1.46 7.20 -11.67
CA LEU A 56 0.99 5.83 -11.58
C LEU A 56 2.06 4.84 -12.03
N GLN A 57 2.69 5.10 -13.18
CA GLN A 57 3.77 4.26 -13.70
C GLN A 57 4.97 4.19 -12.74
N ILE A 58 5.39 5.32 -12.16
CA ILE A 58 6.45 5.34 -11.14
C ILE A 58 6.08 4.49 -9.92
N LEU A 59 4.84 4.60 -9.44
CA LEU A 59 4.36 3.85 -8.28
C LEU A 59 4.32 2.34 -8.57
N MET A 60 3.88 1.95 -9.77
CA MET A 60 3.86 0.55 -10.20
C MET A 60 5.26 -0.04 -10.32
N ILE A 61 6.23 0.69 -10.88
CA ILE A 61 7.64 0.25 -10.94
C ILE A 61 8.22 0.07 -9.53
N LYS A 62 8.03 1.05 -8.64
CA LYS A 62 8.50 0.96 -7.25
C LYS A 62 7.94 -0.28 -6.54
N ARG A 63 6.69 -0.63 -6.80
CA ARG A 63 6.05 -1.83 -6.25
C ARG A 63 6.70 -3.13 -6.76
N GLN A 64 7.04 -3.20 -8.05
CA GLN A 64 7.72 -4.36 -8.65
C GLN A 64 9.13 -4.55 -8.08
N VAL A 65 9.89 -3.46 -7.94
CA VAL A 65 11.24 -3.49 -7.36
C VAL A 65 11.18 -3.98 -5.92
N ALA A 66 10.28 -3.43 -5.10
CA ALA A 66 10.09 -3.88 -3.72
C ALA A 66 9.66 -5.36 -3.62
N ALA A 67 8.87 -5.85 -4.58
CA ALA A 67 8.50 -7.26 -4.65
C ALA A 67 9.72 -8.14 -4.99
N ALA A 68 10.54 -7.73 -5.96
CA ALA A 68 11.74 -8.46 -6.38
C ALA A 68 12.80 -8.53 -5.26
N GLU A 69 13.01 -7.45 -4.52
CA GLU A 69 13.95 -7.42 -3.39
C GLU A 69 13.52 -8.35 -2.25
N SER A 70 12.21 -8.56 -2.06
CA SER A 70 11.70 -9.50 -1.06
C SER A 70 11.95 -10.98 -1.42
N ILE A 71 12.21 -11.27 -2.69
CA ILE A 71 12.50 -12.61 -3.21
C ILE A 71 14.02 -12.89 -3.24
N SER A 72 14.86 -11.84 -3.23
CA SER A 72 16.32 -11.94 -3.39
C SER A 72 17.11 -12.50 -2.20
N TRP A 73 16.44 -12.97 -1.13
CA TRP A 73 17.10 -13.49 0.09
C TRP A 73 16.60 -14.87 0.53
N THR A 74 16.06 -15.66 -0.40
CA THR A 74 15.76 -17.09 -0.21
C THR A 74 16.61 -17.94 -1.12
#